data_AF-A0A9D0IEY9-F1
#
_entry.id   AF-A0A9D0IEY9-F1
#
_cell.length_a   1.000
_cell.length_b   1.000
_cell.length_c   1.000
_cell.angle_alpha   90.00
_cell.angle_beta   90.00
_cell.angle_gamma   90.00
#
_symmetry.space_group_name_H-M   'P 1'
#
loop_
_entity.id
_entity.type
_entity.pdbx_description
1 polymer ?
#
loop_
_entity_poly.entity_id
_entity_poly.type
_entity_poly.pdbx_seq_one_letter_code
_entity_poly.pdbx_strand_id
1 'polypeptide(L)'
;MAECIVCRGEYTPGRRCERCGSDNTAWERWRRGQPEEQGGARGLLAFTAHHLHIPLLLVLLFLGFGLVGIGSLWQGLRLEVQFFSVLVTIGLSIASIQVVYTGRRAIWRQYFLSQVRTKLAVNDVKLWSGLLPALWLLGSLLLVLVVARCNLLWKLACWFVFEPGFCAPVGDDLRSRLVSSLPLFLASAYVGLGISLTYWSSLIVGLHYVSEMRKQLPFPLPVQSERMAQAIRWEVEQYLRRPIDGWSWEEVERTPDGGVVLKAREGLPVEMEEETGAGILQNQAVATVYIVRTDPWGRIRKIDKETKTT
;
A
#
# COMPACT_ATOMS: atom_id res chain seq x y z
N MET A 1 19.34 -13.70 9.13
CA MET A 1 19.90 -12.58 8.35
C MET A 1 18.94 -11.39 8.41
N ALA A 2 19.43 -10.15 8.34
CA ALA A 2 18.60 -8.95 8.39
C ALA A 2 18.31 -8.42 6.98
N GLU A 3 17.22 -7.70 6.79
CA GLU A 3 16.84 -7.11 5.50
C GLU A 3 17.24 -5.63 5.44
N CYS A 4 18.01 -5.24 4.42
CA CYS A 4 18.47 -3.87 4.23
C CYS A 4 17.29 -2.94 3.94
N ILE A 5 17.22 -1.81 4.64
CA ILE A 5 16.11 -0.86 4.48
C ILE A 5 16.13 -0.19 3.09
N VAL A 6 17.31 -0.04 2.49
CA VAL A 6 17.50 0.66 1.21
C VAL A 6 17.23 -0.24 0.01
N CYS A 7 17.84 -1.43 -0.07
CA CYS A 7 17.73 -2.30 -1.24
C CYS A 7 16.93 -3.58 -1.01
N ARG A 8 16.49 -3.88 0.22
CA ARG A 8 15.81 -5.14 0.58
C ARG A 8 16.66 -6.39 0.34
N GLY A 9 17.97 -6.23 0.17
CA GLY A 9 18.92 -7.34 0.16
C GLY A 9 19.18 -7.84 1.58
N GLU A 10 19.63 -9.07 1.70
CA GLU A 10 20.10 -9.59 2.98
C GLU A 10 21.41 -8.93 3.36
N TYR A 11 21.61 -8.70 4.66
CA TYR A 11 22.88 -8.21 5.18
C TYR A 11 23.15 -8.76 6.60
N THR A 12 24.43 -8.72 6.96
CA THR A 12 24.89 -9.05 8.31
C THR A 12 24.84 -7.79 9.17
N PRO A 13 24.17 -7.80 10.34
CA PRO A 13 24.10 -6.65 11.24
C PRO A 13 25.47 -6.07 11.58
N GLY A 14 25.56 -4.75 11.67
CA GLY A 14 26.83 -4.04 11.91
C GLY A 14 27.79 -3.95 10.71
N ARG A 15 27.46 -4.54 9.56
CA ARG A 15 28.20 -4.37 8.30
C ARG A 15 27.37 -3.56 7.28
N ARG A 16 28.07 -2.93 6.33
CA ARG A 16 27.41 -2.33 5.16
C ARG A 16 26.76 -3.43 4.32
N CYS A 17 25.63 -3.11 3.69
CA CYS A 17 24.97 -4.05 2.80
C CYS A 17 25.86 -4.33 1.58
N GLU A 18 26.18 -5.59 1.33
CA GLU A 18 27.06 -6.01 0.23
C GLU A 18 26.49 -5.64 -1.14
N ARG A 19 25.16 -5.70 -1.29
CA ARG A 19 24.46 -5.42 -2.54
C ARG A 19 24.45 -3.94 -2.95
N CYS A 20 24.27 -3.03 -1.99
CA CYS A 20 24.07 -1.60 -2.30
C CYS A 20 25.02 -0.65 -1.57
N GLY A 21 25.94 -1.18 -0.77
CA GLY A 21 26.88 -0.40 0.04
C GLY A 21 26.26 0.40 1.19
N SER A 22 24.93 0.36 1.36
CA SER A 22 24.26 1.17 2.38
C SER A 22 24.67 0.76 3.78
N ASP A 23 24.93 1.76 4.63
CA ASP A 23 25.04 1.60 6.07
C ASP A 23 23.63 1.50 6.69
N ASN A 24 23.35 0.39 7.39
CA ASN A 24 22.06 0.15 8.05
C ASN A 24 22.08 0.49 9.55
N THR A 25 23.18 1.02 10.10
CA THR A 25 23.30 1.34 11.54
C THR A 25 22.23 2.31 12.03
N ALA A 26 21.83 3.30 11.22
CA ALA A 26 20.74 4.22 11.54
C ALA A 26 19.40 3.49 11.69
N TRP A 27 19.10 2.55 10.77
CA TRP A 27 17.91 1.71 10.83
C TRP A 27 17.91 0.78 12.04
N GLU A 28 19.04 0.15 12.35
CA GLU A 28 19.17 -0.74 13.51
C GLU A 28 19.01 0.01 14.84
N ARG A 29 19.54 1.24 14.93
CA ARG A 29 19.35 2.11 16.10
C ARG A 29 17.90 2.56 16.22
N TRP A 30 17.31 3.04 15.13
CA TRP A 30 15.90 3.41 15.07
C TRP A 30 15.00 2.26 15.54
N ARG A 31 15.15 1.07 14.94
CA ARG A 31 14.32 -0.10 15.25
C ARG A 31 14.41 -0.53 16.72
N ARG A 32 15.58 -0.38 17.35
CA ARG A 32 15.76 -0.70 18.78
C ARG A 32 15.18 0.38 19.69
N GLY A 33 15.30 1.65 19.29
CA GLY A 33 14.82 2.80 20.07
C GLY A 33 13.30 3.00 19.99
N GLN A 34 12.65 2.52 18.93
CA GLN A 34 11.23 2.74 18.73
C GLN A 34 10.35 1.60 19.27
N PRO A 35 9.47 1.86 20.25
CA PRO A 35 8.59 0.84 20.83
C PRO A 35 7.61 0.26 19.80
N GLU A 36 7.18 1.03 18.80
CA GLU A 36 6.29 0.55 17.74
C GLU A 36 6.90 -0.56 16.87
N GLU A 37 8.24 -0.67 16.84
CA GLU A 37 8.97 -1.69 16.08
C GLU A 37 9.14 -3.02 16.83
N GLN A 38 8.79 -3.06 18.12
CA GLN A 38 8.89 -4.26 18.96
C GLN A 38 7.74 -5.26 18.73
N GLY A 39 6.66 -4.82 18.07
CA GLY A 39 5.49 -5.67 17.81
C GLY A 39 4.53 -5.79 18.99
N GLY A 40 3.49 -6.61 18.80
CA GLY A 40 2.48 -6.90 19.82
C GLY A 40 1.61 -5.70 20.22
N ALA A 41 0.89 -5.83 21.33
CA ALA A 41 -0.02 -4.80 21.83
C ALA A 41 0.72 -3.51 22.25
N ARG A 42 1.91 -3.64 22.84
CA ARG A 42 2.75 -2.47 23.21
C ARG A 42 3.19 -1.69 21.98
N GLY A 43 3.63 -2.38 20.93
CA GLY A 43 3.99 -1.73 19.68
C GLY A 43 2.81 -1.04 19.00
N LEU A 44 1.62 -1.64 19.07
CA LEU A 44 0.40 -1.03 18.54
C LEU A 44 -0.03 0.23 19.33
N LEU A 45 0.07 0.19 20.66
CA LEU A 45 -0.21 1.36 21.51
C LEU A 45 0.79 2.49 21.23
N ALA A 46 2.08 2.18 21.17
CA ALA A 46 3.12 3.15 20.81
C ALA A 46 2.88 3.79 19.43
N PHE A 47 2.51 2.97 18.44
CA PHE A 47 2.21 3.44 17.10
C PHE A 47 1.07 4.47 17.09
N THR A 48 0.01 4.23 17.87
CA THR A 48 -1.15 5.12 17.95
C THR A 48 -0.95 6.32 18.89
N ALA A 49 0.07 6.31 19.76
CA ALA A 49 0.29 7.33 20.78
C ALA A 49 0.52 8.74 20.22
N HIS A 50 1.17 8.86 19.06
CA HIS A 50 1.51 10.14 18.45
C HIS A 50 0.28 11.00 18.10
N HIS A 51 -0.88 10.36 17.93
CA HIS A 51 -2.14 11.03 17.63
C HIS A 51 -3.16 10.80 18.75
N LEU A 52 -2.72 10.85 20.01
CA LEU A 52 -3.58 10.70 21.19
C LEU A 52 -4.46 9.44 21.15
N HIS A 53 -3.97 8.37 20.52
CA HIS A 53 -4.72 7.14 20.31
C HIS A 53 -6.07 7.31 19.57
N ILE A 54 -6.21 8.31 18.68
CA ILE A 54 -7.46 8.59 17.94
C ILE A 54 -8.15 7.32 17.38
N PRO A 55 -7.46 6.38 16.69
CA PRO A 55 -8.15 5.19 16.18
C PRO A 55 -8.78 4.32 17.28
N LEU A 56 -8.13 4.20 18.45
CA LEU A 56 -8.67 3.45 19.58
C LEU A 56 -9.81 4.21 20.27
N LEU A 57 -9.69 5.54 20.39
CA LEU A 57 -10.77 6.38 20.91
C LEU A 57 -12.02 6.30 20.02
N LEU A 58 -11.85 6.24 18.69
CA LEU A 58 -12.95 6.02 17.76
C LEU A 58 -13.64 4.66 17.99
N VAL A 59 -12.89 3.58 18.21
CA VAL A 59 -13.48 2.27 18.55
C VAL A 59 -14.33 2.35 19.81
N LEU A 60 -13.83 3.01 20.87
CA LEU A 60 -14.58 3.20 22.12
C LEU A 60 -15.82 4.07 21.91
N LEU A 61 -15.70 5.13 21.11
CA LEU A 61 -16.80 6.02 20.75
C LEU A 61 -17.89 5.26 19.99
N PHE A 62 -17.52 4.46 19.00
CA PHE A 62 -18.47 3.62 18.26
C PHE A 62 -19.11 2.57 19.18
N LEU A 63 -18.37 1.96 20.09
CA LEU A 63 -18.96 1.05 21.08
C LEU A 63 -20.06 1.76 21.89
N GLY A 64 -19.78 2.98 22.38
CA GLY A 64 -20.76 3.80 23.07
C GLY A 64 -22.00 4.08 22.21
N PHE A 65 -21.81 4.52 20.97
CA PHE A 65 -22.92 4.77 20.03
C PHE A 65 -23.72 3.49 19.71
N GLY A 66 -23.05 2.35 19.57
CA GLY A 66 -23.70 1.07 19.34
C GLY A 66 -24.57 0.64 20.52
N LEU A 67 -24.10 0.82 21.75
CA LEU A 67 -24.87 0.55 22.96
C LEU A 67 -26.09 1.47 23.08
N VAL A 68 -25.94 2.76 22.76
CA VAL A 68 -27.08 3.71 22.68
C VAL A 68 -28.05 3.32 21.56
N GLY A 69 -27.52 2.87 20.41
CA GLY A 69 -28.29 2.42 19.27
C GLY A 69 -29.22 1.25 19.61
N ILE A 70 -28.69 0.24 20.30
CA ILE A 70 -29.44 -0.93 20.79
C ILE A 70 -30.65 -0.49 21.65
N GLY A 71 -30.45 0.48 22.54
CA GLY A 71 -31.52 0.93 23.46
C GLY A 71 -32.52 1.93 22.87
N SER A 72 -32.22 2.55 21.71
CA SER A 72 -33.02 3.68 21.22
C SER A 72 -33.11 3.77 19.69
N LEU A 73 -32.01 4.11 19.02
CA LEU A 73 -32.02 4.49 17.61
C LEU A 73 -32.36 3.34 16.64
N TRP A 74 -32.21 2.10 17.10
CA TRP A 74 -32.44 0.90 16.30
C TRP A 74 -33.72 0.15 16.67
N GLN A 75 -34.65 0.82 17.36
CA GLN A 75 -35.98 0.28 17.64
C GLN A 75 -36.63 -0.24 16.36
N GLY A 76 -37.09 -1.50 16.41
CA GLY A 76 -37.67 -2.22 15.27
C GLY A 76 -36.71 -3.19 14.58
N LEU A 77 -35.39 -3.05 14.73
CA LEU A 77 -34.46 -4.09 14.32
C LEU A 77 -34.46 -5.23 15.34
N ARG A 78 -34.31 -6.47 14.86
CA ARG A 78 -34.09 -7.62 15.74
C ARG A 78 -32.84 -7.44 16.58
N LEU A 79 -32.92 -7.88 17.83
CA LEU A 79 -31.83 -7.78 18.79
C LEU A 79 -30.53 -8.44 18.30
N GLU A 80 -30.64 -9.58 17.60
CA GLU A 80 -29.48 -10.28 17.02
C GLU A 80 -28.77 -9.43 15.97
N VAL A 81 -29.53 -8.71 15.14
CA VAL A 81 -28.98 -7.82 14.12
C VAL A 81 -28.30 -6.62 14.76
N GLN A 82 -28.91 -6.04 15.79
CA GLN A 82 -28.32 -4.93 16.53
C GLN A 82 -26.97 -5.31 17.16
N PHE A 83 -26.92 -6.44 17.88
CA PHE A 83 -25.67 -6.96 18.46
C PHE A 83 -24.63 -7.28 17.38
N PHE A 84 -25.05 -7.90 16.28
CA PHE A 84 -24.18 -8.19 15.17
C PHE A 84 -23.57 -6.91 14.57
N SER A 85 -24.37 -5.85 14.37
CA SER A 85 -23.88 -4.55 13.90
C SER A 85 -22.80 -3.97 14.84
N VAL A 86 -23.00 -4.03 16.17
CA VAL A 86 -21.97 -3.58 17.12
C VAL A 86 -20.72 -4.44 17.04
N LEU A 87 -20.86 -5.77 17.10
CA LEU A 87 -19.74 -6.70 17.09
C LEU A 87 -18.90 -6.54 15.82
N VAL A 88 -19.54 -6.49 14.65
CA VAL A 88 -18.87 -6.29 13.35
C VAL A 88 -18.14 -4.95 13.32
N THR A 89 -18.78 -3.87 13.79
CA THR A 89 -18.15 -2.55 13.78
C THR A 89 -16.90 -2.53 14.64
N ILE A 90 -16.95 -3.05 15.86
CA ILE A 90 -15.80 -3.08 16.78
C ILE A 90 -14.70 -4.02 16.26
N GLY A 91 -15.08 -5.24 15.88
CA GLY A 91 -14.14 -6.24 15.38
C GLY A 91 -13.39 -5.78 14.12
N LEU A 92 -14.12 -5.26 13.13
CA LEU A 92 -13.51 -4.76 11.89
C LEU A 92 -12.75 -3.45 12.09
N SER A 93 -13.16 -2.60 13.04
CA SER A 93 -12.40 -1.39 13.38
C SER A 93 -11.05 -1.75 14.01
N ILE A 94 -11.02 -2.69 14.97
CA ILE A 94 -9.77 -3.20 15.55
C ILE A 94 -8.90 -3.90 14.48
N ALA A 95 -9.52 -4.70 13.62
CA ALA A 95 -8.80 -5.34 12.51
C ALA A 95 -8.20 -4.30 11.55
N SER A 96 -8.90 -3.19 11.28
CA SER A 96 -8.39 -2.11 10.43
C SER A 96 -7.14 -1.45 11.00
N ILE A 97 -7.13 -1.19 12.32
CA ILE A 97 -5.97 -0.68 13.06
C ILE A 97 -4.79 -1.64 12.93
N GLN A 98 -5.05 -2.94 13.14
CA GLN A 98 -4.02 -3.98 13.07
C GLN A 98 -3.45 -4.15 11.65
N VAL A 99 -4.29 -4.07 10.61
CA VAL A 99 -3.85 -4.13 9.21
C VAL A 99 -2.94 -2.96 8.88
N VAL A 100 -3.30 -1.74 9.29
CA VAL A 100 -2.42 -0.58 9.05
C VAL A 100 -1.13 -0.67 9.86
N TYR A 101 -1.20 -1.10 11.12
CA TYR A 101 -0.02 -1.27 11.96
C TYR A 101 0.95 -2.31 11.39
N THR A 102 0.48 -3.50 11.02
CA THR A 102 1.30 -4.54 10.40
C THR A 102 1.77 -4.14 9.00
N GLY A 103 0.94 -3.40 8.27
CA GLY A 103 1.20 -2.85 6.94
C GLY A 103 2.10 -1.61 6.93
N ARG A 104 2.49 -1.02 8.06
CA ARG A 104 3.21 0.28 8.12
C ARG A 104 4.49 0.33 7.27
N ARG A 105 5.26 -0.77 7.23
CA ARG A 105 6.46 -0.88 6.38
C ARG A 105 6.10 -1.04 4.90
N ALA A 106 4.95 -1.63 4.57
CA ALA A 106 4.43 -1.67 3.21
C ALA A 106 3.97 -0.29 2.74
N ILE A 107 3.31 0.50 3.62
CA ILE A 107 2.92 1.88 3.35
C ILE A 107 4.17 2.74 3.05
N TRP A 108 5.21 2.61 3.88
CA TRP A 108 6.51 3.26 3.63
C TRP A 108 7.07 2.92 2.24
N ARG A 109 7.10 1.64 1.86
CA ARG A 109 7.57 1.20 0.54
C ARG A 109 6.73 1.78 -0.59
N GLN A 110 5.41 1.66 -0.49
CA GLN A 110 4.49 2.17 -1.50
C GLN A 110 4.66 3.67 -1.69
N TYR A 111 4.80 4.43 -0.61
CA TYR A 111 5.02 5.89 -0.63
C TYR A 111 6.23 6.30 -1.47
N PHE A 112 7.33 5.55 -1.42
CA PHE A 112 8.50 5.85 -2.26
C PHE A 112 8.37 5.33 -3.68
N LEU A 113 7.79 4.14 -3.88
CA LEU A 113 7.56 3.61 -5.22
C LEU A 113 6.66 4.52 -6.04
N SER A 114 5.67 5.13 -5.40
CA SER A 114 4.75 6.07 -6.03
C SER A 114 5.38 7.42 -6.36
N GLN A 115 6.53 7.79 -5.77
CA GLN A 115 7.30 8.98 -6.21
C GLN A 115 8.06 8.70 -7.52
N VAL A 116 8.44 7.44 -7.75
CA VAL A 116 9.18 7.01 -8.94
C VAL A 116 8.24 6.61 -10.09
N ARG A 117 7.04 6.11 -9.77
CA ARG A 117 6.01 5.81 -10.77
C ARG A 117 5.49 7.11 -11.38
N THR A 118 5.58 7.23 -12.69
CA THR A 118 5.50 8.48 -13.42
C THR A 118 4.14 9.19 -13.41
N LYS A 119 3.01 8.62 -12.95
CA LYS A 119 1.70 9.30 -13.13
C LYS A 119 0.55 9.24 -12.11
N LEU A 120 0.43 8.39 -11.06
CA LEU A 120 -0.89 8.37 -10.35
C LEU A 120 -1.01 8.00 -8.84
N ALA A 121 -0.04 7.38 -8.16
CA ALA A 121 -0.46 6.56 -7.01
C ALA A 121 -0.64 7.22 -5.61
N VAL A 122 0.02 8.35 -5.26
CA VAL A 122 -0.04 8.84 -3.85
C VAL A 122 -1.27 9.66 -3.53
N ASN A 123 -1.62 10.60 -4.42
CA ASN A 123 -2.75 11.49 -4.20
C ASN A 123 -4.05 10.68 -4.16
N ASP A 124 -4.10 9.58 -4.90
CA ASP A 124 -5.20 8.62 -4.88
C ASP A 124 -5.43 8.04 -3.48
N VAL A 125 -4.43 7.54 -2.78
CA VAL A 125 -4.67 6.85 -1.50
C VAL A 125 -5.29 7.79 -0.46
N LYS A 126 -4.81 9.03 -0.36
CA LYS A 126 -5.38 10.03 0.55
C LYS A 126 -6.81 10.40 0.13
N LEU A 127 -7.00 10.69 -1.16
CA LEU A 127 -8.31 11.07 -1.70
C LEU A 127 -9.33 9.95 -1.49
N TRP A 128 -9.01 8.72 -1.91
CA TRP A 128 -9.86 7.55 -1.74
C TRP A 128 -10.16 7.27 -0.27
N SER A 129 -9.16 7.37 0.62
CA SER A 129 -9.38 7.15 2.04
C SER A 129 -10.35 8.16 2.67
N GLY A 130 -10.37 9.41 2.18
CA GLY A 130 -11.35 10.41 2.60
C GLY A 130 -12.72 10.27 1.92
N LEU A 131 -12.77 9.69 0.73
CA LEU A 131 -14.03 9.43 0.01
C LEU A 131 -14.78 8.19 0.53
N LEU A 132 -14.07 7.22 1.13
CA LEU A 132 -14.67 5.97 1.61
C LEU A 132 -15.88 6.17 2.57
N PRO A 133 -15.82 7.04 3.60
CA PRO A 133 -16.98 7.31 4.45
C PRO A 133 -18.18 7.89 3.68
N ALA A 134 -17.93 8.80 2.74
CA ALA A 134 -18.97 9.41 1.92
C ALA A 134 -19.62 8.40 0.97
N LEU A 135 -18.81 7.55 0.34
CA LEU A 135 -19.29 6.46 -0.52
C LEU A 135 -20.10 5.42 0.28
N TRP A 136 -19.71 5.14 1.53
CA TRP A 136 -20.47 4.24 2.40
C TRP A 136 -21.82 4.81 2.82
N LEU A 137 -21.88 6.10 3.15
CA LEU A 137 -23.14 6.77 3.46
C LEU A 137 -24.08 6.76 2.25
N LEU A 138 -23.55 7.10 1.07
CA LEU A 138 -24.30 7.04 -0.18
C LEU A 138 -24.79 5.61 -0.47
N GLY A 139 -23.92 4.60 -0.32
CA GLY A 139 -24.27 3.19 -0.51
C GLY A 139 -25.35 2.73 0.47
N SER A 140 -25.28 3.13 1.73
CA SER A 140 -26.28 2.80 2.76
C SER A 140 -27.64 3.45 2.45
N LEU A 141 -27.64 4.69 1.99
CA LEU A 141 -28.85 5.39 1.54
C LEU A 141 -29.48 4.70 0.33
N LEU A 142 -28.67 4.39 -0.69
CA LEU A 142 -29.12 3.69 -1.89
C LEU A 142 -29.67 2.30 -1.56
N LEU A 143 -29.02 1.56 -0.66
CA LEU A 143 -29.49 0.27 -0.18
C LEU A 143 -30.89 0.38 0.43
N VAL A 144 -31.10 1.36 1.30
CA VAL A 144 -32.40 1.60 1.97
C VAL A 144 -33.47 2.00 0.95
N LEU A 145 -33.15 2.86 -0.01
CA LEU A 145 -34.06 3.22 -1.09
C LEU A 145 -34.47 2.01 -1.94
N VAL A 146 -33.51 1.14 -2.26
CA VAL A 146 -33.76 -0.10 -3.02
C VAL A 146 -34.63 -1.07 -2.22
N VAL A 147 -34.34 -1.27 -0.92
CA VAL A 147 -35.13 -2.12 -0.02
C VAL A 147 -36.56 -1.58 0.13
N ALA A 148 -36.74 -0.26 0.29
CA ALA A 148 -38.05 0.35 0.43
C ALA A 148 -38.89 0.26 -0.86
N ARG A 149 -38.24 0.42 -2.02
CA ARG A 149 -38.92 0.42 -3.34
C ARG A 149 -39.25 -0.99 -3.84
N CYS A 150 -38.45 -2.00 -3.50
CA CYS A 150 -38.65 -3.36 -3.97
C CYS A 150 -39.47 -4.19 -2.97
N ASN A 151 -40.70 -4.59 -3.35
CA ASN A 151 -41.59 -5.40 -2.50
C ASN A 151 -40.96 -6.69 -1.98
N LEU A 152 -40.16 -7.37 -2.81
CA LEU A 152 -39.50 -8.62 -2.42
C LEU A 152 -38.42 -8.36 -1.35
N LEU A 153 -37.55 -7.36 -1.58
CA LEU A 153 -36.49 -7.01 -0.63
C LEU A 153 -37.07 -6.48 0.68
N TRP A 154 -38.16 -5.70 0.62
CA TRP A 154 -38.89 -5.27 1.81
C TRP A 154 -39.39 -6.47 2.63
N LYS A 155 -40.08 -7.42 1.99
CA LYS A 155 -40.56 -8.65 2.67
C LYS A 155 -39.42 -9.46 3.28
N LEU A 156 -38.30 -9.58 2.58
CA LEU A 156 -37.10 -10.26 3.09
C LEU A 156 -36.50 -9.51 4.29
N ALA A 157 -36.39 -8.19 4.22
CA ALA A 157 -35.91 -7.38 5.34
C ALA A 157 -36.85 -7.50 6.56
N CYS A 158 -38.16 -7.48 6.35
CA CYS A 158 -39.14 -7.70 7.42
C CYS A 158 -39.03 -9.09 8.04
N TRP A 159 -38.67 -10.10 7.26
CA TRP A 159 -38.52 -11.47 7.76
C TRP A 159 -37.19 -11.71 8.49
N PHE A 160 -36.09 -11.08 8.07
CA PHE A 160 -34.76 -11.32 8.63
C PHE A 160 -34.26 -10.24 9.59
N VAL A 161 -34.59 -8.99 9.32
CA VAL A 161 -33.92 -7.82 9.90
C VAL A 161 -34.79 -7.13 10.95
N PHE A 162 -36.08 -7.01 10.68
CA PHE A 162 -37.02 -6.34 11.59
C PHE A 162 -37.70 -7.31 12.57
N GLU A 163 -38.13 -6.77 13.71
CA GLU A 163 -38.92 -7.51 14.69
C GLU A 163 -40.28 -7.93 14.09
N PRO A 164 -40.81 -9.12 14.47
CA PRO A 164 -42.14 -9.53 14.05
C PRO A 164 -43.19 -8.47 14.41
N GLY A 165 -43.99 -8.05 13.42
CA GLY A 165 -45.01 -7.02 13.60
C GLY A 165 -44.53 -5.57 13.38
N PHE A 166 -43.23 -5.32 13.31
CA PHE A 166 -42.72 -3.99 12.97
C PHE A 166 -43.12 -3.59 11.53
N CYS A 167 -43.14 -4.58 10.62
CA CYS A 167 -43.65 -4.44 9.26
C CYS A 167 -45.12 -4.85 9.10
N ALA A 168 -45.97 -4.67 10.13
CA ALA A 168 -47.44 -4.76 9.99
C ALA A 168 -47.90 -3.91 8.78
N PRO A 169 -49.14 -4.04 8.24
CA PRO A 169 -49.50 -3.43 6.95
C PRO A 169 -49.61 -1.90 7.05
N VAL A 170 -48.47 -1.25 7.22
CA VAL A 170 -48.21 0.11 6.81
C VAL A 170 -48.51 0.09 5.32
N GLY A 171 -49.46 0.92 4.89
CA GLY A 171 -49.98 0.87 3.52
C GLY A 171 -48.85 0.88 2.47
N ASP A 172 -49.17 0.51 1.23
CA ASP A 172 -48.21 0.44 0.12
C ASP A 172 -47.52 1.78 -0.25
N ASP A 173 -47.70 2.82 0.56
CA ASP A 173 -47.03 4.10 0.46
C ASP A 173 -45.52 3.98 0.76
N LEU A 174 -44.72 4.40 -0.22
CA LEU A 174 -43.25 4.44 -0.16
C LEU A 174 -42.74 5.25 1.04
N ARG A 175 -43.41 6.36 1.38
CA ARG A 175 -43.00 7.23 2.50
C ARG A 175 -42.96 6.45 3.81
N SER A 176 -43.95 5.59 4.01
CA SER A 176 -44.11 4.82 5.23
C SER A 176 -43.01 3.74 5.38
N ARG A 177 -42.64 3.11 4.27
CA ARG A 177 -41.51 2.16 4.20
C ARG A 177 -40.16 2.85 4.39
N LEU A 178 -40.00 4.08 3.88
CA LEU A 178 -38.78 4.88 4.11
C LEU A 178 -38.61 5.24 5.58
N VAL A 179 -39.67 5.68 6.26
CA VAL A 179 -39.62 5.96 7.70
C VAL A 179 -39.31 4.68 8.48
N SER A 180 -39.96 3.58 8.13
CA SER A 180 -39.75 2.28 8.79
C SER A 180 -38.36 1.67 8.53
N SER A 181 -37.68 2.06 7.46
CA SER A 181 -36.29 1.62 7.17
C SER A 181 -35.21 2.51 7.78
N LEU A 182 -35.57 3.59 8.48
CA LEU A 182 -34.61 4.47 9.13
C LEU A 182 -33.69 3.73 10.12
N PRO A 183 -34.17 2.79 10.98
CA PRO A 183 -33.30 2.01 11.85
C PRO A 183 -32.23 1.22 11.08
N LEU A 184 -32.60 0.64 9.92
CA LEU A 184 -31.68 -0.09 9.05
C LEU A 184 -30.65 0.85 8.41
N PHE A 185 -31.07 2.04 7.99
CA PHE A 185 -30.15 3.07 7.50
C PHE A 185 -29.14 3.46 8.59
N LEU A 186 -29.61 3.75 9.81
CA LEU A 186 -28.76 4.17 10.91
C LEU A 186 -27.78 3.08 11.32
N ALA A 187 -28.23 1.82 11.41
CA ALA A 187 -27.35 0.69 11.71
C ALA A 187 -26.30 0.46 10.61
N SER A 188 -26.69 0.48 9.33
CA SER A 188 -25.74 0.30 8.22
C SER A 188 -24.74 1.45 8.11
N ALA A 189 -25.21 2.69 8.27
CA ALA A 189 -24.35 3.87 8.32
C ALA A 189 -23.38 3.81 9.50
N TYR A 190 -23.82 3.39 10.68
CA TYR A 190 -22.96 3.18 11.85
C TYR A 190 -21.83 2.16 11.56
N VAL A 191 -22.15 1.01 10.96
CA VAL A 191 -21.14 0.00 10.60
C VAL A 191 -20.14 0.57 9.60
N GLY A 192 -20.62 1.14 8.49
CA GLY A 192 -19.77 1.65 7.41
C GLY A 192 -18.90 2.83 7.84
N LEU A 193 -19.46 3.80 8.56
CA LEU A 193 -18.72 4.94 9.10
C LEU A 193 -17.72 4.51 10.16
N GLY A 194 -18.10 3.60 11.06
CA GLY A 194 -17.24 3.11 12.12
C GLY A 194 -15.93 2.55 11.59
N ILE A 195 -16.04 1.64 10.61
CA ILE A 195 -14.90 0.98 10.00
C ILE A 195 -14.09 1.97 9.15
N SER A 196 -14.74 2.77 8.30
CA SER A 196 -14.05 3.67 7.37
C SER A 196 -13.30 4.80 8.09
N LEU A 197 -13.88 5.41 9.13
CA LEU A 197 -13.23 6.44 9.93
C LEU A 197 -12.08 5.87 10.77
N THR A 198 -12.24 4.66 11.33
CA THR A 198 -11.15 4.00 12.05
C THR A 198 -9.99 3.64 11.11
N TYR A 199 -10.29 3.15 9.91
CA TYR A 199 -9.27 2.88 8.90
C TYR A 199 -8.56 4.15 8.44
N TRP A 200 -9.32 5.22 8.14
CA TRP A 200 -8.77 6.50 7.71
C TRP A 200 -7.87 7.14 8.78
N SER A 201 -8.31 7.18 10.03
CA SER A 201 -7.49 7.67 11.14
C SER A 201 -6.23 6.82 11.36
N SER A 202 -6.34 5.50 11.24
CA SER A 202 -5.18 4.60 11.31
C SER A 202 -4.18 4.89 10.18
N LEU A 203 -4.67 5.15 8.97
CA LEU A 203 -3.83 5.50 7.83
C LEU A 203 -3.11 6.83 8.04
N ILE A 204 -3.75 7.83 8.63
CA ILE A 204 -3.11 9.10 9.01
C ILE A 204 -1.92 8.85 9.96
N VAL A 205 -2.13 8.01 10.99
CA VAL A 205 -1.06 7.60 11.91
C VAL A 205 0.08 6.90 11.14
N GLY A 206 -0.26 5.99 10.24
CA GLY A 206 0.72 5.31 9.37
C GLY A 206 1.51 6.27 8.48
N LEU A 207 0.87 7.28 7.91
CA LEU A 207 1.52 8.29 7.08
C LEU A 207 2.44 9.20 7.91
N HIS A 208 2.05 9.54 9.13
CA HIS A 208 2.92 10.27 10.05
C HIS A 208 4.16 9.45 10.43
N TYR A 209 3.97 8.17 10.74
CA TYR A 209 5.07 7.23 10.98
C TYR A 209 6.04 7.17 9.79
N VAL A 210 5.53 7.10 8.56
CA VAL A 210 6.35 7.17 7.33
C VAL A 210 7.10 8.50 7.22
N SER A 211 6.47 9.61 7.57
CA SER A 211 7.09 10.94 7.56
C SER A 211 8.27 11.00 8.54
N GLU A 212 8.11 10.46 9.75
CA GLU A 212 9.19 10.42 10.73
C GLU A 212 10.34 9.49 10.32
N MET A 213 10.02 8.29 9.82
CA MET A 213 11.04 7.41 9.24
C MET A 213 11.84 8.12 8.14
N ARG A 214 11.17 8.89 7.27
CA ARG A 214 11.84 9.64 6.19
C ARG A 214 12.83 10.68 6.72
N LYS A 215 12.59 11.29 7.88
CA LYS A 215 13.49 12.29 8.44
C LYS A 215 14.79 11.70 8.98
N GLN A 216 14.78 10.46 9.45
CA GLN A 216 15.93 9.87 10.13
C GLN A 216 16.61 8.72 9.36
N LEU A 217 15.96 8.17 8.33
CA LEU A 217 16.48 7.02 7.57
C LEU A 217 16.90 7.42 6.16
N PRO A 218 17.89 6.73 5.57
CA PRO A 218 18.27 6.95 4.19
C PRO A 218 17.11 6.64 3.24
N PHE A 219 17.06 7.35 2.12
CA PHE A 219 16.10 7.07 1.06
C PHE A 219 16.25 5.61 0.57
N PRO A 220 15.16 4.98 0.11
CA PRO A 220 15.27 3.66 -0.49
C PRO A 220 15.94 3.72 -1.87
N LEU A 221 16.43 2.58 -2.35
CA LEU A 221 17.13 2.44 -3.62
C LEU A 221 16.35 2.95 -4.84
N PRO A 222 15.02 2.75 -4.98
CA PRO A 222 14.28 3.21 -6.16
C PRO A 222 14.41 4.71 -6.40
N VAL A 223 14.61 5.51 -5.34
CA VAL A 223 14.72 6.97 -5.41
C VAL A 223 16.15 7.43 -5.75
N GLN A 224 17.15 6.57 -5.59
CA GLN A 224 18.56 6.89 -5.78
C GLN A 224 19.09 6.28 -7.09
N SER A 225 18.90 6.98 -8.21
CA SER A 225 19.23 6.46 -9.55
C SER A 225 20.67 5.95 -9.69
N GLU A 226 21.66 6.67 -9.18
CA GLU A 226 23.07 6.26 -9.26
C GLU A 226 23.37 4.99 -8.46
N ARG A 227 22.91 4.93 -7.19
CA ARG A 227 23.07 3.74 -6.36
C ARG A 227 22.29 2.55 -6.91
N MET A 228 21.14 2.81 -7.52
CA MET A 228 20.37 1.77 -8.19
C MET A 228 21.14 1.20 -9.38
N ALA A 229 21.72 2.04 -10.23
CA ALA A 229 22.57 1.59 -11.33
C ALA A 229 23.76 0.76 -10.82
N GLN A 230 24.45 1.21 -9.76
CA GLN A 230 25.55 0.45 -9.14
C GLN A 230 25.10 -0.91 -8.59
N ALA A 231 23.96 -0.96 -7.89
CA ALA A 231 23.43 -2.21 -7.37
C ALA A 231 23.03 -3.19 -8.48
N ILE A 232 22.51 -2.68 -9.61
CA ILE A 232 22.17 -3.50 -10.78
C ILE A 232 23.44 -4.00 -11.46
N ARG A 233 24.46 -3.17 -11.64
CA ARG A 233 25.77 -3.57 -12.18
C ARG A 233 26.38 -4.70 -11.36
N TRP A 234 26.39 -4.54 -10.04
CA TRP A 234 26.85 -5.58 -9.12
C TRP A 234 26.04 -6.88 -9.27
N GLU A 235 24.70 -6.81 -9.34
CA GLU A 235 23.90 -8.02 -9.58
C GLU A 235 24.17 -8.67 -10.92
N VAL A 236 24.40 -7.90 -11.99
CA VAL A 236 24.70 -8.43 -13.33
C VAL A 236 26.05 -9.16 -13.32
N GLU A 237 27.05 -8.57 -12.66
CA GLU A 237 28.36 -9.18 -12.47
C GLU A 237 28.25 -10.53 -11.73
N GLN A 238 27.49 -10.57 -10.63
CA GLN A 238 27.23 -11.79 -9.87
C GLN A 238 26.44 -12.83 -10.68
N TYR A 239 25.44 -12.39 -11.44
CA TYR A 239 24.59 -13.26 -12.26
C TYR A 239 25.37 -13.88 -13.43
N LEU A 240 26.19 -13.09 -14.12
CA LEU A 240 26.99 -13.54 -15.27
C LEU A 240 28.33 -14.18 -14.85
N ARG A 241 28.73 -14.05 -13.58
CA ARG A 241 30.01 -14.53 -13.02
C ARG A 241 31.23 -14.07 -13.81
N ARG A 242 31.19 -12.84 -14.31
CA ARG A 242 32.28 -12.23 -15.08
C ARG A 242 32.41 -10.76 -14.72
N PRO A 243 33.63 -10.22 -14.70
CA PRO A 243 33.82 -8.79 -14.52
C PRO A 243 33.14 -8.04 -15.66
N ILE A 244 32.44 -6.96 -15.30
CA ILE A 244 31.78 -6.04 -16.24
C ILE A 244 32.61 -4.77 -16.49
N ASP A 245 33.89 -4.80 -16.08
CA ASP A 245 34.86 -3.76 -16.36
C ASP A 245 35.03 -3.61 -17.88
N GLY A 246 34.78 -2.40 -18.39
CA GLY A 246 34.79 -2.10 -19.83
C GLY A 246 33.43 -2.14 -20.51
N TRP A 247 32.33 -2.41 -19.77
CA TRP A 247 30.98 -2.28 -20.33
C TRP A 247 30.57 -0.81 -20.40
N SER A 248 30.01 -0.40 -21.55
CA SER A 248 29.37 0.90 -21.69
C SER A 248 27.90 0.76 -21.30
N TRP A 249 27.48 1.45 -20.24
CA TRP A 249 26.12 1.42 -19.72
C TRP A 249 25.35 2.64 -20.26
N GLU A 250 24.30 2.38 -21.03
CA GLU A 250 23.41 3.42 -21.53
C GLU A 250 22.31 3.76 -20.52
N GLU A 251 21.51 4.77 -20.87
CA GLU A 251 20.55 5.44 -20.00
C GLU A 251 19.53 4.49 -19.33
N VAL A 252 19.17 4.85 -18.10
CA VAL A 252 18.24 4.14 -17.23
C VAL A 252 16.81 4.51 -17.60
N GLU A 253 16.09 3.63 -18.28
CA GLU A 253 14.67 3.81 -18.56
C GLU A 253 13.83 3.22 -17.41
N ARG A 254 12.90 4.00 -16.84
CA ARG A 254 11.98 3.53 -15.80
C ARG A 254 10.79 2.80 -16.41
N THR A 255 10.46 1.63 -15.87
CA THR A 255 9.28 0.88 -16.29
C THR A 255 8.01 1.37 -15.55
N PRO A 256 6.79 1.15 -16.08
CA PRO A 256 5.55 1.59 -15.45
C PRO A 256 5.31 1.04 -14.03
N ASP A 257 5.85 -0.13 -13.72
CA ASP A 257 5.79 -0.76 -12.39
C ASP A 257 6.81 -0.19 -11.39
N GLY A 258 7.71 0.69 -11.84
CA GLY A 258 8.75 1.35 -11.04
C GLY A 258 10.13 0.70 -11.12
N GLY A 259 10.28 -0.35 -11.92
CA GLY A 259 11.54 -0.99 -12.24
C GLY A 259 12.43 -0.15 -13.15
N VAL A 260 13.53 -0.76 -13.59
CA VAL A 260 14.53 -0.14 -14.47
C VAL A 260 14.90 -1.10 -15.60
N VAL A 261 14.98 -0.55 -16.81
CA VAL A 261 15.66 -1.16 -17.96
C VAL A 261 17.00 -0.46 -18.14
N LEU A 262 18.07 -1.24 -18.14
CA LEU A 262 19.43 -0.81 -18.43
C LEU A 262 19.91 -1.51 -19.68
N LYS A 263 20.51 -0.75 -20.60
CA LYS A 263 21.19 -1.31 -21.77
C LYS A 263 22.69 -1.24 -21.52
N ALA A 264 23.39 -2.34 -21.73
CA ALA A 264 24.83 -2.40 -21.57
C ALA A 264 25.47 -2.96 -22.83
N ARG A 265 26.50 -2.30 -23.34
CA ARG A 265 27.27 -2.75 -24.50
C ARG A 265 28.55 -3.41 -24.03
N GLU A 266 28.77 -4.63 -24.50
CA GLU A 266 30.00 -5.39 -24.30
C GLU A 266 30.91 -5.15 -25.51
N GLY A 267 32.03 -4.45 -25.30
CA GLY A 267 33.03 -4.14 -26.32
C GLY A 267 33.69 -2.78 -26.06
N LEU A 268 35.00 -2.67 -26.35
CA LEU A 268 35.72 -1.40 -26.36
C LEU A 268 35.15 -0.49 -27.46
N PRO A 269 35.02 0.83 -27.25
CA PRO A 269 34.87 1.73 -28.39
C PRO A 269 36.03 1.46 -29.33
N VAL A 270 35.74 1.07 -30.57
CA VAL A 270 36.76 0.87 -31.59
C VAL A 270 37.26 2.26 -31.98
N GLU A 271 38.21 2.79 -31.21
CA GLU A 271 39.08 3.87 -31.68
C GLU A 271 40.25 3.22 -32.41
N MET A 272 40.06 2.88 -33.69
CA MET A 272 41.18 2.70 -34.62
C MET A 272 40.72 3.09 -36.03
N GLU A 273 40.73 4.39 -36.32
CA GLU A 273 41.14 4.86 -37.64
C GLU A 273 42.66 4.71 -37.71
N GLU A 274 43.16 3.52 -38.03
CA GLU A 274 44.50 3.43 -38.63
C GLU A 274 44.34 3.66 -40.13
N GLU A 275 44.72 4.86 -40.60
CA GLU A 275 44.96 5.13 -42.02
C GLU A 275 46.17 4.30 -42.49
N THR A 276 45.97 3.01 -42.75
CA THR A 276 46.87 2.26 -43.60
C THR A 276 46.47 2.50 -45.06
N GLY A 277 47.40 3.01 -45.87
CA GLY A 277 47.23 3.37 -47.29
C GLY A 277 46.90 2.21 -48.26
N ALA A 278 46.35 1.11 -47.77
CA ALA A 278 46.01 -0.09 -48.52
C ALA A 278 44.56 -0.53 -48.24
N GLY A 279 43.59 0.32 -48.58
CA GLY A 279 42.17 -0.05 -48.59
C GLY A 279 41.52 -0.20 -47.21
N ILE A 280 40.42 0.50 -47.00
CA ILE A 280 39.65 0.46 -45.74
C ILE A 280 39.00 -0.94 -45.63
N LEU A 281 39.62 -1.85 -44.88
CA LEU A 281 38.95 -3.04 -44.37
C LEU A 281 38.06 -2.59 -43.20
N GLN A 282 36.82 -2.26 -43.52
CA GLN A 282 35.80 -1.92 -42.54
C GLN A 282 35.42 -3.20 -41.78
N ASN A 283 36.18 -3.53 -40.73
CA ASN A 283 35.81 -4.59 -39.80
C ASN A 283 34.52 -4.14 -39.09
N GLN A 284 33.37 -4.67 -39.52
CA GLN A 284 32.10 -4.47 -38.83
C GLN A 284 32.24 -4.99 -37.40
N ALA A 285 32.35 -4.07 -36.45
CA ALA A 285 32.39 -4.42 -35.04
C ALA A 285 31.02 -4.98 -34.66
N VAL A 286 30.96 -6.26 -34.28
CA VAL A 286 29.74 -6.87 -33.77
C VAL A 286 29.62 -6.49 -32.29
N ALA A 287 28.78 -5.50 -31.99
CA ALA A 287 28.51 -5.10 -30.62
C ALA A 287 27.41 -5.98 -30.01
N THR A 288 27.68 -6.57 -28.85
CA THR A 288 26.64 -7.25 -28.07
C THR A 288 25.99 -6.26 -27.10
N VAL A 289 24.68 -6.12 -27.19
CA VAL A 289 23.87 -5.30 -26.29
C VAL A 289 23.10 -6.20 -25.33
N TYR A 290 23.29 -6.00 -24.03
CA TYR A 290 22.50 -6.63 -22.98
C TYR A 290 21.41 -5.69 -22.51
N ILE A 291 20.15 -6.15 -22.56
CA ILE A 291 19.01 -5.43 -22.02
C ILE A 291 18.64 -6.07 -20.69
N VAL A 292 18.99 -5.39 -19.61
CA VAL A 292 18.75 -5.84 -18.23
C VAL A 292 17.46 -5.21 -17.72
N ARG A 293 16.46 -6.03 -17.44
CA ARG A 293 15.20 -5.60 -16.82
C ARG A 293 15.19 -5.96 -15.35
N THR A 294 14.88 -4.99 -14.51
CA THR A 294 14.90 -5.12 -13.05
C THR A 294 13.58 -4.72 -12.42
N ASP A 295 13.31 -5.25 -11.23
CA ASP A 295 12.20 -4.79 -10.41
C ASP A 295 12.50 -3.41 -9.77
N PRO A 296 11.54 -2.78 -9.06
CA PRO A 296 11.77 -1.47 -8.46
C PRO A 296 12.93 -1.40 -7.47
N TRP A 297 13.37 -2.54 -6.91
CA TRP A 297 14.48 -2.64 -5.97
C TRP A 297 15.77 -3.11 -6.65
N GLY A 298 15.84 -3.03 -7.99
CA GLY A 298 17.01 -3.35 -8.79
C GLY A 298 17.32 -4.83 -8.89
N ARG A 299 16.38 -5.73 -8.55
CA ARG A 299 16.61 -7.18 -8.69
C ARG A 299 16.42 -7.59 -10.14
N ILE A 300 17.36 -8.34 -10.70
CA ILE A 300 17.28 -8.80 -12.09
C ILE A 300 16.06 -9.71 -12.27
N ARG A 301 15.21 -9.35 -13.23
CA ARG A 301 14.06 -10.16 -13.68
C ARG A 301 14.36 -10.88 -14.97
N LYS A 302 15.06 -10.21 -15.89
CA LYS A 302 15.40 -10.74 -17.21
C LYS A 302 16.66 -10.05 -17.75
N ILE A 303 17.50 -10.81 -18.43
CA ILE A 303 18.60 -10.28 -19.25
C ILE A 303 18.38 -10.82 -20.65
N ASP A 304 18.15 -9.93 -21.61
CA ASP A 304 18.12 -10.27 -23.03
C ASP A 304 19.44 -9.88 -23.69
N LYS A 305 19.89 -10.67 -24.65
CA LYS A 305 21.10 -10.41 -25.44
C LYS A 305 20.68 -10.13 -26.88
N GLU A 306 21.05 -8.96 -27.39
CA GLU A 306 20.86 -8.55 -28.77
C GLU A 306 22.22 -8.38 -29.43
N THR A 307 22.45 -9.09 -30.52
CA THR A 307 23.64 -8.89 -31.37
C THR A 307 23.29 -7.88 -32.43
N LYS A 308 23.97 -6.72 -32.45
CA LYS A 308 23.80 -5.70 -33.49
C LYS A 308 25.05 -5.64 -34.34
N THR A 309 24.89 -5.82 -35.65
CA THR A 309 25.94 -5.55 -36.63
C THR A 309 25.89 -4.06 -36.93
N THR A 310 26.91 -3.31 -36.47
CA THR A 310 27.08 -1.87 -36.75
C THR A 310 27.89 -1.64 -38.01
#